data_AF-A0A7Y5PAV7-F1
#
_entry.id   AF-A0A7Y5PAV7-F1
#
_cell.length_a   1.000
_cell.length_b   1.000
_cell.length_c   1.000
_cell.angle_alpha   90.00
_cell.angle_beta   90.00
_cell.angle_gamma   90.00
#
_symmetry.space_group_name_H-M   'P 1'
#
loop_
_entity.id
_entity.type
_entity.pdbx_description
1 polymer ?
#
loop_
_entity_poly.entity_id
_entity_poly.type
_entity_poly.pdbx_seq_one_letter_code
_entity_poly.pdbx_strand_id
1 'polypeptide(L)'
;MVQQNSTELDPLVARRYPWLTPTAQARVRAVLLGVALFVGLVVWVWHSLGATSPLQGTFIRKLRVVGIMTWLYALVQIVDMRFWHSGIARRRRISLGIPESVIAWLFGQMLAWFGIIYYGFTEDARWYAGGLLVLLLTFAAFPIRRDD
;
A
#
# COMPACT_ATOMS: atom_id res chain seq x y z
N MET A 1 -4.84 14.26 -36.86
CA MET A 1 -5.17 13.86 -35.47
C MET A 1 -3.84 13.66 -34.75
N VAL A 2 -3.45 14.63 -33.92
CA VAL A 2 -2.16 14.62 -33.21
C VAL A 2 -2.33 13.75 -31.96
N GLN A 3 -1.77 12.56 -32.00
CA GLN A 3 -1.68 11.65 -30.86
C GLN A 3 -0.61 12.23 -29.92
N GLN A 4 -1.04 13.09 -28.99
CA GLN A 4 -0.20 13.56 -27.90
C GLN A 4 0.24 12.36 -27.06
N ASN A 5 1.46 11.90 -27.34
CA ASN A 5 2.20 10.94 -26.55
C ASN A 5 2.33 11.52 -25.13
N SER A 6 1.51 11.01 -24.21
CA SER A 6 1.48 11.37 -22.80
C SER A 6 2.61 10.68 -22.01
N THR A 7 3.73 10.41 -22.68
CA THR A 7 4.82 9.52 -22.22
C THR A 7 6.08 10.25 -21.78
N GLU A 8 6.17 11.57 -21.91
CA GLU A 8 7.16 12.32 -21.12
C GLU A 8 6.58 12.54 -19.72
N LEU A 9 7.21 11.93 -18.72
CA LEU A 9 7.19 12.49 -17.38
C LEU A 9 7.60 13.95 -17.51
N ASP A 10 6.65 14.85 -17.27
CA ASP A 10 6.81 16.30 -17.32
C ASP A 10 8.21 16.67 -16.76
N PRO A 11 9.11 17.31 -17.54
CA PRO A 11 10.50 17.54 -17.14
C PRO A 11 10.63 18.30 -15.82
N LEU A 12 9.55 18.96 -15.39
CA LEU A 12 9.40 19.59 -14.08
C LEU A 12 9.32 18.58 -12.91
N VAL A 13 8.69 17.41 -13.09
CA VAL A 13 8.59 16.34 -12.07
C VAL A 13 9.94 15.64 -11.90
N ALA A 14 10.63 15.34 -13.01
CA ALA A 14 11.97 14.75 -12.99
C ALA A 14 12.99 15.67 -12.31
N ARG A 15 12.89 17.00 -12.48
CA ARG A 15 13.69 17.97 -11.73
C ARG A 15 13.34 18.05 -10.24
N ARG A 16 12.07 17.86 -9.89
CA ARG A 16 11.59 18.00 -8.49
C ARG A 16 11.98 16.80 -7.62
N TYR A 17 12.09 15.59 -8.18
CA TYR A 17 12.46 14.38 -7.44
C TYR A 17 13.55 13.56 -8.16
N PRO A 18 14.82 14.01 -8.12
CA PRO A 18 15.93 13.34 -8.82
C PRO A 18 16.22 11.92 -8.28
N TRP A 19 15.78 11.61 -7.06
CA TRP A 19 15.93 10.29 -6.43
C TRP A 19 14.83 9.30 -6.83
N LEU A 20 13.75 9.76 -7.48
CA LEU A 20 12.61 8.93 -7.86
C LEU A 20 12.80 8.30 -9.25
N THR A 21 13.98 7.72 -9.49
CA THR A 21 14.20 6.93 -10.70
C THR A 21 13.40 5.62 -10.62
N PRO A 22 12.92 5.06 -11.76
CA PRO A 22 12.18 3.80 -11.76
C PRO A 22 12.92 2.66 -11.06
N THR A 23 14.24 2.64 -11.17
CA THR A 23 15.14 1.64 -10.55
C THR A 23 15.25 1.82 -9.03
N ALA A 24 15.43 3.06 -8.54
CA ALA A 24 15.45 3.35 -7.11
C ALA A 24 14.10 3.05 -6.46
N GLN A 25 13.00 3.43 -7.14
CA GLN A 25 11.64 3.15 -6.69
C GLN A 25 11.36 1.64 -6.60
N ALA A 26 11.78 0.86 -7.61
CA ALA A 26 11.66 -0.61 -7.57
C ALA A 26 12.44 -1.22 -6.40
N ARG A 27 13.67 -0.74 -6.15
CA ARG A 27 14.51 -1.20 -5.04
C ARG A 27 13.88 -0.88 -3.68
N VAL A 28 13.43 0.35 -3.46
CA VAL A 28 12.80 0.76 -2.20
C VAL A 28 11.54 -0.06 -1.93
N ARG A 29 10.69 -0.27 -2.95
CA ARG A 29 9.50 -1.12 -2.81
C ARG A 29 9.84 -2.55 -2.44
N ALA A 30 10.85 -3.14 -3.07
CA ALA A 30 11.27 -4.51 -2.78
C ALA A 30 11.79 -4.64 -1.34
N VAL A 31 12.60 -3.67 -0.89
CA VAL A 31 13.09 -3.63 0.50
C VAL A 31 11.93 -3.52 1.48
N LEU A 32 10.99 -2.60 1.26
CA LEU A 32 9.86 -2.39 2.17
C LEU A 32 8.88 -3.58 2.18
N LEU A 33 8.67 -4.22 1.03
CA LEU A 33 7.94 -5.49 0.95
C LEU A 33 8.65 -6.58 1.75
N GLY A 34 9.97 -6.72 1.59
CA GLY A 34 10.79 -7.66 2.34
C GLY A 34 10.70 -7.44 3.85
N VAL A 35 10.77 -6.18 4.29
CA VAL A 35 10.58 -5.80 5.71
C VAL A 35 9.19 -6.19 6.20
N ALA A 36 8.13 -5.90 5.43
CA ALA A 36 6.77 -6.23 5.82
C ALA A 36 6.55 -7.74 5.95
N LEU A 37 7.08 -8.52 5.00
CA LEU A 37 7.04 -9.99 5.03
C LEU A 37 7.83 -10.54 6.22
N PHE A 38 9.02 -9.99 6.47
CA PHE A 38 9.85 -10.42 7.60
C PHE A 38 9.18 -10.12 8.94
N VAL A 39 8.63 -8.92 9.13
CA VAL A 39 7.93 -8.59 10.37
C VAL A 39 6.65 -9.41 10.53
N GLY A 40 5.89 -9.60 9.45
CA GLY A 40 4.73 -10.50 9.45
C GLY A 40 5.09 -11.93 9.86
N LEU A 41 6.21 -12.45 9.35
CA LEU A 41 6.73 -13.76 9.72
C LEU A 41 7.13 -13.82 11.21
N VAL A 42 7.82 -12.80 11.73
CA VAL A 42 8.19 -12.73 13.15
C VAL A 42 6.94 -12.76 14.05
N VAL A 43 5.92 -11.96 13.72
CA VAL A 43 4.66 -11.95 14.48
C VAL A 43 3.94 -13.30 14.38
N TRP A 44 3.94 -13.93 13.19
CA TRP A 44 3.37 -15.26 12.99
C TRP A 44 4.04 -16.33 13.85
N VAL A 45 5.38 -16.37 13.84
CA VAL A 45 6.16 -17.32 14.66
C VAL A 45 5.91 -17.07 16.15
N TRP A 46 5.88 -15.80 16.57
CA TRP A 46 5.62 -15.43 17.96
C TRP A 46 4.27 -15.97 18.48
N HIS A 47 3.19 -15.82 17.70
CA HIS A 47 1.89 -16.40 18.06
C HIS A 47 1.87 -17.92 17.97
N SER A 48 2.59 -18.52 17.02
CA SER A 48 2.69 -19.98 16.90
C SER A 48 3.37 -20.63 18.11
N LEU A 49 4.18 -19.87 18.85
CA LEU A 49 4.88 -20.32 20.06
C LEU A 49 4.07 -20.11 21.37
N GLY A 50 2.81 -19.67 21.28
CA GLY A 50 1.87 -19.71 22.41
C GLY A 50 1.78 -18.44 23.28
N ALA A 51 2.24 -17.29 22.78
CA ALA A 51 2.06 -16.01 23.47
C ALA A 51 0.61 -15.48 23.32
N THR A 52 -0.36 -16.12 23.97
CA THR A 52 -1.74 -15.66 24.01
C THR A 52 -1.90 -14.64 25.14
N SER A 53 -1.87 -13.35 24.80
CA SER A 53 -2.28 -12.29 25.74
C SER A 53 -3.69 -11.81 25.37
N PRO A 54 -4.74 -12.19 26.12
CA PRO A 54 -6.09 -11.72 25.85
C PRO A 54 -6.19 -10.22 26.13
N LEU A 55 -6.25 -9.41 25.06
CA LEU A 55 -6.53 -7.98 25.15
C LEU A 55 -8.01 -7.72 25.43
N GLN A 56 -8.29 -6.63 26.15
CA GLN A 56 -9.66 -6.26 26.56
C GLN A 56 -10.57 -6.08 25.33
N GLY A 57 -11.75 -6.73 25.34
CA GLY A 57 -12.67 -6.77 24.19
C GLY A 57 -13.14 -5.40 23.68
N THR A 58 -13.17 -4.37 24.53
CA THR A 58 -13.53 -2.99 24.14
C THR A 58 -12.46 -2.36 23.24
N PHE A 59 -11.18 -2.61 23.53
CA PHE A 59 -10.06 -2.14 22.70
C PHE A 59 -10.08 -2.81 21.33
N ILE A 60 -10.27 -4.13 21.29
CA ILE A 60 -10.38 -4.92 20.05
C ILE A 60 -11.53 -4.40 19.17
N ARG A 61 -12.69 -4.08 19.77
CA ARG A 61 -13.83 -3.54 19.02
C ARG A 61 -13.51 -2.19 18.37
N LYS A 62 -12.89 -1.27 19.11
CA LYS A 62 -12.48 0.04 18.56
C LYS A 62 -11.42 -0.13 17.47
N LEU A 63 -10.42 -0.98 17.70
CA LEU A 63 -9.37 -1.29 16.73
C LEU A 63 -9.96 -1.88 15.45
N ARG A 64 -10.95 -2.79 15.56
CA ARG A 64 -11.67 -3.34 14.42
C ARG A 64 -12.42 -2.26 13.64
N VAL A 65 -13.13 -1.35 14.31
CA VAL A 65 -13.84 -0.25 13.62
C VAL A 65 -12.86 0.63 12.85
N VAL A 66 -11.75 1.03 13.49
CA VAL A 66 -10.68 1.79 12.83
C VAL A 66 -10.12 1.00 11.65
N GLY A 67 -9.85 -0.28 11.83
CA GLY A 67 -9.38 -1.17 10.77
C GLY A 67 -10.31 -1.24 9.57
N ILE A 68 -11.60 -1.44 9.80
CA ILE A 68 -12.61 -1.47 8.72
C ILE A 68 -12.62 -0.14 7.99
N MET A 69 -12.63 0.99 8.71
CA MET A 69 -12.63 2.32 8.09
C MET A 69 -11.37 2.56 7.24
N THR A 70 -10.20 2.20 7.77
CA THR A 70 -8.92 2.30 7.05
C THR A 70 -8.91 1.42 5.81
N TRP A 71 -9.42 0.19 5.92
CA TRP A 71 -9.56 -0.75 4.81
C TRP A 71 -10.48 -0.25 3.71
N LEU A 72 -11.69 0.19 4.07
CA LEU A 72 -12.65 0.74 3.13
C LEU A 72 -12.07 1.96 2.42
N TYR A 73 -11.44 2.87 3.17
CA TYR A 73 -10.81 4.06 2.60
C TYR A 73 -9.72 3.71 1.58
N ALA A 74 -8.81 2.82 1.94
CA ALA A 74 -7.70 2.42 1.07
C ALA A 74 -8.20 1.66 -0.17
N LEU A 75 -9.16 0.75 -0.01
CA LEU A 75 -9.74 0.02 -1.14
C LEU A 75 -10.48 0.94 -2.09
N VAL A 76 -11.32 1.84 -1.57
CA VAL A 76 -12.02 2.85 -2.38
C VAL A 76 -11.01 3.73 -3.13
N GLN A 77 -9.92 4.16 -2.48
CA GLN A 77 -8.86 4.92 -3.13
C GLN A 77 -8.17 4.13 -4.25
N ILE A 78 -7.80 2.87 -4.00
CA ILE A 78 -7.16 2.01 -5.01
C ILE A 78 -8.10 1.77 -6.20
N VAL A 79 -9.38 1.51 -5.94
CA VAL A 79 -10.41 1.29 -6.97
C VAL A 79 -10.69 2.58 -7.75
N ASP A 80 -10.83 3.73 -7.08
CA ASP A 80 -10.99 5.03 -7.73
C ASP A 80 -9.82 5.35 -8.66
N MET A 81 -8.58 5.07 -8.21
CA MET A 81 -7.37 5.21 -9.03
C MET A 81 -7.36 4.24 -10.21
N ARG A 82 -7.79 2.98 -10.02
CA ARG A 82 -7.74 1.95 -11.06
C ARG A 82 -8.80 2.14 -12.15
N PHE A 83 -10.01 2.50 -11.77
CA PHE A 83 -11.17 2.47 -12.68
C PHE A 83 -11.68 3.86 -13.06
N TRP A 84 -11.63 4.84 -12.15
CA TRP A 84 -12.46 6.03 -12.32
C TRP A 84 -11.76 7.28 -12.85
N HIS A 85 -10.43 7.33 -12.94
CA HIS A 85 -9.67 8.51 -13.42
C HIS A 85 -10.23 9.85 -12.90
N SER A 86 -10.76 9.87 -11.67
CA SER A 86 -11.55 10.99 -11.14
C SER A 86 -10.77 12.30 -11.18
N GLY A 87 -11.38 13.35 -11.74
CA GLY A 87 -10.74 14.67 -11.92
C GLY A 87 -10.31 15.33 -10.61
N ILE A 88 -10.92 14.97 -9.49
CA ILE A 88 -10.57 15.46 -8.14
C ILE A 88 -9.25 14.83 -7.67
N ALA A 89 -9.09 13.52 -7.89
CA ALA A 89 -7.84 12.82 -7.63
C ALA A 89 -6.76 13.33 -8.59
N ARG A 90 -7.10 13.62 -9.86
CA ARG A 90 -6.16 14.19 -10.84
C ARG A 90 -5.65 15.58 -10.44
N ARG A 91 -6.49 16.45 -9.86
CA ARG A 91 -6.09 17.76 -9.33
C ARG A 91 -5.15 17.65 -8.12
N ARG A 92 -5.39 16.73 -7.19
CA ARG A 92 -4.45 16.47 -6.07
C ARG A 92 -3.13 15.88 -6.57
N ARG A 93 -3.16 15.04 -7.61
CA ARG A 93 -1.98 14.43 -8.25
C ARG A 93 -1.04 15.46 -8.90
N ILE A 94 -1.58 16.44 -9.64
CA ILE A 94 -0.80 17.52 -10.27
C ILE A 94 -0.11 18.41 -9.21
N SER A 95 -0.75 18.60 -8.05
CA SER A 95 -0.17 19.33 -6.92
C SER A 95 1.01 18.59 -6.26
N LEU A 96 0.92 17.26 -6.12
CA LEU A 96 1.92 16.45 -5.41
C LEU A 96 3.06 15.94 -6.31
N GLY A 97 2.82 15.71 -7.61
CA GLY A 97 3.82 15.22 -8.55
C GLY A 97 4.30 13.78 -8.27
N ILE A 98 3.54 12.99 -7.50
CA ILE A 98 3.91 11.63 -7.09
C ILE A 98 3.27 10.60 -8.05
N PRO A 99 4.00 9.58 -8.53
CA PRO A 99 3.46 8.55 -9.43
C PRO A 99 2.32 7.74 -8.79
N GLU A 100 1.29 7.43 -9.56
CA GLU A 100 0.11 6.68 -9.10
C GLU A 100 0.45 5.32 -8.51
N SER A 101 1.43 4.64 -9.09
CA SER A 101 1.89 3.35 -8.60
C SER A 101 2.46 3.46 -7.18
N VAL A 102 3.09 4.59 -6.81
CA VAL A 102 3.65 4.80 -5.47
C VAL A 102 2.53 4.96 -4.46
N ILE A 103 1.50 5.73 -4.79
CA ILE A 103 0.37 5.98 -3.91
C ILE A 103 -0.43 4.68 -3.67
N ALA A 104 -0.76 3.95 -4.74
CA ALA A 104 -1.46 2.67 -4.62
C ALA A 104 -0.65 1.66 -3.78
N TRP A 105 0.66 1.62 -3.98
CA TRP A 105 1.56 0.77 -3.20
C TRP A 105 1.63 1.18 -1.72
N LEU A 106 1.69 2.48 -1.41
CA LEU A 106 1.67 2.98 -0.03
C LEU A 106 0.37 2.60 0.69
N PHE A 107 -0.77 2.63 -0.02
CA PHE A 107 -2.03 2.14 0.52
C PHE A 107 -1.99 0.63 0.79
N GLY A 108 -1.46 -0.17 -0.14
CA GLY A 108 -1.23 -1.60 0.09
C GLY A 108 -0.33 -1.86 1.30
N GLN A 109 0.74 -1.06 1.44
CA GLN A 109 1.71 -1.16 2.53
C GLN A 109 1.06 -0.82 3.87
N MET A 110 0.25 0.24 3.92
CA MET A 110 -0.52 0.62 5.10
C MET A 110 -1.48 -0.50 5.54
N LEU A 111 -2.16 -1.14 4.59
CA LEU A 111 -3.07 -2.25 4.89
C LEU A 111 -2.35 -3.50 5.39
N ALA A 112 -1.19 -3.83 4.80
CA ALA A 112 -0.36 -4.94 5.27
C ALA A 112 0.13 -4.70 6.71
N TRP A 113 0.66 -3.51 7.00
CA TRP A 113 1.09 -3.15 8.36
C TRP A 113 -0.06 -3.19 9.35
N PHE A 114 -1.22 -2.64 8.99
CA PHE A 114 -2.40 -2.73 9.84
C PHE A 114 -2.79 -4.19 10.09
N GLY A 115 -2.79 -5.02 9.06
CA GLY A 115 -3.08 -6.45 9.17
C GLY A 115 -2.13 -7.19 10.12
N ILE A 116 -0.83 -6.91 10.03
CA ILE A 116 0.20 -7.48 10.91
C ILE A 116 -0.05 -7.06 12.36
N ILE A 117 -0.27 -5.77 12.60
CA ILE A 117 -0.49 -5.23 13.95
C ILE A 117 -1.79 -5.78 14.54
N TYR A 118 -2.87 -5.80 13.74
CA TYR A 118 -4.16 -6.32 14.17
C TYR A 118 -4.06 -7.82 14.50
N TYR A 119 -3.38 -8.61 13.66
CA TYR A 119 -3.12 -10.02 13.95
C TYR A 119 -2.31 -10.19 15.24
N GLY A 120 -1.27 -9.37 15.44
CA GLY A 120 -0.46 -9.35 16.66
C GLY A 120 -1.26 -9.08 17.96
N PHE A 121 -2.41 -8.41 17.84
CA PHE A 121 -3.26 -8.08 18.98
C PHE A 121 -4.52 -8.96 19.12
N THR A 122 -4.90 -9.69 18.08
CA THR A 122 -6.21 -10.37 18.04
C THR A 122 -6.16 -11.82 17.57
N GLU A 123 -5.02 -12.28 17.08
CA GLU A 123 -4.79 -13.61 16.50
C GLU A 123 -5.67 -13.93 15.27
N ASP A 124 -6.42 -12.95 14.76
CA ASP A 124 -7.26 -13.09 13.58
C ASP A 124 -6.41 -12.97 12.31
N ALA A 125 -6.00 -14.14 11.78
CA ALA A 125 -5.15 -14.23 10.60
C ALA A 125 -5.79 -13.64 9.33
N ARG A 126 -7.11 -13.41 9.29
CA ARG A 126 -7.81 -12.88 8.10
C ARG A 126 -7.34 -11.49 7.73
N TRP A 127 -7.08 -10.64 8.74
CA TRP A 127 -6.62 -9.27 8.54
C TRP A 127 -5.19 -9.21 8.04
N TYR A 128 -4.34 -10.11 8.54
CA TYR A 128 -2.98 -10.28 8.07
C TYR A 128 -2.94 -10.80 6.62
N ALA A 129 -3.60 -11.93 6.35
CA ALA A 129 -3.64 -12.53 5.02
C ALA A 129 -4.26 -11.58 3.98
N GLY A 130 -5.34 -10.89 4.34
CA GLY A 130 -5.97 -9.88 3.50
C GLY A 130 -5.02 -8.73 3.20
N GLY A 131 -4.36 -8.16 4.22
CA GLY A 131 -3.45 -7.03 4.03
C GLY A 131 -2.26 -7.40 3.14
N LEU A 132 -1.74 -8.62 3.30
CA LEU A 132 -0.68 -9.16 2.45
C LEU A 132 -1.14 -9.34 1.01
N LEU A 133 -2.34 -9.91 0.80
CA LEU A 133 -2.92 -10.09 -0.51
C LEU A 133 -3.11 -8.74 -1.22
N VAL A 134 -3.66 -7.74 -0.53
CA VAL A 134 -3.85 -6.41 -1.12
C VAL A 134 -2.49 -5.78 -1.47
N LEU A 135 -1.48 -5.90 -0.60
CA LEU A 135 -0.14 -5.44 -0.93
C LEU A 135 0.41 -6.10 -2.20
N LEU A 136 0.34 -7.43 -2.30
CA LEU A 136 0.77 -8.16 -3.50
C LEU A 136 -0.04 -7.76 -4.75
N LEU A 137 -1.35 -7.60 -4.60
CA LEU A 137 -2.22 -7.12 -5.68
C LEU A 137 -1.85 -5.71 -6.13
N THR A 138 -1.44 -4.81 -5.23
CA THR A 138 -1.01 -3.46 -5.64
C THR A 138 0.30 -3.50 -6.43
N PHE A 139 1.20 -4.46 -6.16
CA PHE A 139 2.38 -4.69 -7.00
C PHE A 139 2.00 -5.16 -8.40
N ALA A 140 1.05 -6.10 -8.52
CA ALA A 140 0.63 -6.66 -9.79
C ALA A 140 -0.24 -5.68 -10.61
N ALA A 141 -1.13 -4.94 -9.95
CA ALA A 141 -2.07 -4.02 -10.62
C ALA A 141 -1.38 -2.72 -11.07
N PHE A 142 -0.33 -2.28 -10.38
CA PHE A 142 0.40 -1.04 -10.67
C PHE A 142 1.90 -1.30 -10.91
N PRO A 143 2.25 -2.02 -12.00
CA PRO A 143 3.64 -2.29 -12.34
C PRO A 143 4.37 -0.97 -12.63
N ILE A 144 5.63 -0.91 -12.23
CA ILE A 144 6.53 0.18 -12.65
C ILE A 144 6.81 -0.06 -14.14
N ARG A 145 6.32 0.81 -15.02
CA ARG A 145 6.75 0.80 -16.42
C ARG A 145 8.25 1.04 -16.44
N ARG A 146 8.99 0.04 -16.93
CA ARG A 146 10.38 0.21 -17.33
C ARG A 146 10.34 0.74 -18.75
N ASP A 147 10.97 1.89 -18.97
CA ASP A 147 11.23 2.40 -20.30
C ASP A 147 12.45 1.63 -20.83
N ASP A 148 12.20 0.39 -21.25
CA ASP A 148 13.14 -0.39 -22.07
C ASP A 148 12.72 -0.27 -23.54
#